data_AF-A0A8J2KCL6-F1
#
_entry.id   AF-A0A8J2KCL6-F1
#
_cell.length_a   1.000
_cell.length_b   1.000
_cell.length_c   1.000
_cell.angle_alpha   90.00
_cell.angle_beta   90.00
_cell.angle_gamma   90.00
#
_symmetry.space_group_name_H-M   'P 1'
#
loop_
_entity.id
_entity.type
_entity.pdbx_description
1 polymer ?
#
loop_
_entity_poly.entity_id
_entity_poly.type
_entity_poly.pdbx_seq_one_letter_code
_entity_poly.pdbx_strand_id
1 'polypeptide(L)'
;MNETQIAGMAQDFLPPGKGGSQIPYYGARGLNSGVLLMNLTWMRRMDFSNEMRLIYVGYKKRIKLADQDLLNIYFHFHPRYKKRIKLADQDLLNIYFHFHPQWLYFLPCEFNYGTHFCHCYFDKPGTCCCRNGESLGIAVLHGSGKQFHSNKNKSFEQIYDTFAK
;
A
#
# COMPACT_ATOMS: atom_id res chain seq x y z
N MET A 1 13.73 -7.11 -6.54
CA MET A 1 12.74 -8.14 -6.92
C MET A 1 13.45 -9.30 -7.62
N ASN A 2 13.10 -10.54 -7.30
CA ASN A 2 13.57 -11.75 -7.98
C ASN A 2 12.51 -12.23 -9.00
N GLU A 3 12.77 -13.38 -9.62
CA GLU A 3 11.90 -14.00 -10.63
C GLU A 3 10.62 -14.66 -10.07
N THR A 4 10.22 -14.42 -8.82
CA THR A 4 8.92 -14.91 -8.32
C THR A 4 8.01 -13.77 -7.87
N GLN A 5 8.57 -12.57 -7.72
CA GLN A 5 7.85 -11.43 -7.18
C GLN A 5 7.14 -10.66 -8.29
N ILE A 6 5.84 -10.43 -8.10
CA ILE A 6 4.97 -9.74 -9.06
C ILE A 6 4.75 -8.28 -8.65
N ALA A 7 4.94 -7.96 -7.37
CA ALA A 7 4.80 -6.62 -6.84
C ALA A 7 5.87 -6.30 -5.78
N GLY A 8 6.15 -5.02 -5.60
CA GLY A 8 6.92 -4.49 -4.50
C GLY A 8 6.13 -3.43 -3.73
N MET A 9 6.03 -3.57 -2.41
CA MET A 9 5.33 -2.62 -1.53
C MET A 9 6.06 -2.48 -0.21
N ALA A 10 5.93 -1.31 0.43
CA ALA A 10 6.48 -1.05 1.74
C ALA A 10 5.45 -1.32 2.86
N GLN A 11 5.94 -1.40 4.10
CA GLN A 11 5.09 -1.52 5.27
C GLN A 11 4.16 -0.31 5.44
N ASP A 12 2.97 -0.56 5.99
CA ASP A 12 2.16 0.52 6.55
C ASP A 12 2.69 0.98 7.91
N PHE A 13 2.39 2.23 8.23
CA PHE A 13 2.88 2.90 9.43
C PHE A 13 2.01 2.60 10.66
N LEU A 14 0.69 2.52 10.48
CA LEU A 14 -0.23 2.27 11.58
C LEU A 14 -0.35 0.75 11.80
N PRO A 15 -0.24 0.26 13.04
CA PRO A 15 -0.49 -1.14 13.31
C PRO A 15 -1.94 -1.47 12.93
N PRO A 16 -2.18 -2.67 12.40
CA PRO A 16 -3.46 -3.04 11.84
C PRO A 16 -4.42 -3.18 13.01
N GLY A 17 -5.57 -2.52 12.91
CA GLY A 17 -6.55 -2.52 13.99
C GLY A 17 -6.60 -1.26 14.87
N LYS A 18 -5.68 -0.29 14.77
CA LYS A 18 -5.91 1.05 15.37
C LYS A 18 -7.07 1.82 14.71
N GLY A 19 -7.59 1.30 13.59
CA GLY A 19 -8.86 1.70 12.97
C GLY A 19 -9.96 0.64 13.03
N GLY A 20 -9.84 -0.44 13.82
CA GLY A 20 -10.87 -1.48 13.92
C GLY A 20 -11.03 -2.42 12.71
N SER A 21 -10.06 -2.46 11.79
CA SER A 21 -10.07 -3.40 10.66
C SER A 21 -9.64 -4.80 11.13
N GLN A 22 -10.54 -5.78 10.98
CA GLN A 22 -10.32 -7.21 11.34
C GLN A 22 -10.10 -8.07 10.08
N ILE A 23 -9.38 -7.54 9.10
CA ILE A 23 -9.03 -8.26 7.86
C ILE A 23 -7.62 -8.87 7.98
N PRO A 24 -7.31 -9.96 7.27
CA PRO A 24 -5.94 -10.42 7.11
C PRO A 24 -5.06 -9.33 6.49
N TYR A 25 -3.83 -9.22 6.98
CA TYR A 25 -2.83 -8.28 6.49
C TYR A 25 -1.45 -8.95 6.44
N TYR A 26 -0.55 -8.39 5.64
CA TYR A 26 0.80 -8.91 5.49
C TYR A 26 1.78 -8.27 6.49
N GLY A 27 2.62 -9.08 7.12
CA GLY A 27 3.62 -8.62 8.09
C GLY A 27 3.01 -8.05 9.38
N ALA A 28 3.82 -7.39 10.21
CA ALA A 28 3.38 -6.90 11.53
C ALA A 28 2.46 -5.66 11.49
N ARG A 29 2.51 -4.89 10.39
CA ARG A 29 1.80 -3.62 10.25
C ARG A 29 0.95 -3.49 8.99
N GLY A 30 0.88 -4.53 8.15
CA GLY A 30 0.25 -4.41 6.84
C GLY A 30 1.16 -3.71 5.83
N LEU A 31 0.66 -3.60 4.61
CA LEU A 31 1.27 -2.94 3.46
C LEU A 31 0.63 -1.58 3.23
N ASN A 32 1.43 -0.64 2.73
CA ASN A 32 0.97 0.67 2.30
C ASN A 32 0.81 0.71 0.78
N SER A 33 -0.36 1.10 0.27
CA SER A 33 -0.62 1.14 -1.18
C SER A 33 -0.13 2.40 -1.89
N GLY A 34 0.50 3.34 -1.17
CA GLY A 34 0.96 4.61 -1.74
C GLY A 34 2.02 4.45 -2.83
N VAL A 35 2.85 3.41 -2.75
CA VAL A 35 3.84 3.06 -3.79
C VAL A 35 3.73 1.57 -4.08
N LEU A 36 3.50 1.24 -5.36
CA LEU A 36 3.42 -0.12 -5.86
C LEU A 36 4.35 -0.30 -7.05
N LEU A 37 5.44 -1.04 -6.86
CA LEU A 37 6.29 -1.51 -7.95
C LEU A 37 5.65 -2.76 -8.57
N MET A 38 5.51 -2.82 -9.89
CA MET A 38 4.83 -3.94 -10.56
C MET A 38 5.76 -4.61 -11.59
N ASN A 39 5.91 -5.93 -11.48
CA ASN A 39 6.56 -6.73 -12.52
C ASN A 39 5.51 -7.21 -13.52
N LEU A 40 5.18 -6.34 -14.48
CA LEU A 40 4.11 -6.60 -15.46
C LEU A 40 4.38 -7.83 -16.33
N THR A 41 5.64 -8.17 -16.60
CA THR A 41 6.00 -9.38 -17.35
C THR A 41 5.63 -10.63 -16.57
N TRP A 42 5.92 -10.67 -15.27
CA TRP A 42 5.52 -11.81 -14.44
C TRP A 42 4.02 -11.86 -14.18
N MET A 43 3.37 -10.72 -13.95
CA MET A 43 1.92 -10.69 -13.81
C MET A 43 1.22 -11.30 -15.03
N ARG A 44 1.70 -11.03 -16.25
CA ARG A 44 1.17 -11.67 -17.47
C ARG A 44 1.45 -13.18 -17.53
N ARG A 45 2.64 -13.62 -17.14
CA ARG A 45 3.02 -15.06 -17.15
C ARG A 45 2.26 -15.89 -16.11
N MET A 46 1.94 -15.31 -14.95
CA MET A 46 1.12 -15.96 -13.92
C MET A 46 -0.38 -15.94 -14.24
N ASP A 47 -0.75 -15.45 -15.43
CA ASP A 47 -2.13 -15.27 -15.86
C ASP A 47 -2.98 -14.41 -14.92
N PHE A 48 -2.34 -13.52 -14.15
CA PHE A 48 -3.00 -12.60 -13.22
C PHE A 48 -4.05 -11.75 -13.94
N SER A 49 -3.78 -11.37 -15.19
CA SER A 49 -4.74 -10.65 -16.02
C SER A 49 -6.00 -11.45 -16.29
N ASN A 50 -5.94 -12.76 -16.53
CA ASN A 50 -7.14 -13.56 -16.70
C ASN A 50 -7.84 -13.81 -15.36
N GLU A 51 -7.12 -14.00 -14.26
CA GLU A 51 -7.73 -14.11 -12.94
C GLU A 51 -8.56 -12.85 -12.62
N MET A 52 -7.97 -11.67 -12.82
CA MET A 52 -8.67 -10.38 -12.70
C MET A 52 -9.76 -10.19 -13.75
N ARG A 53 -9.58 -10.69 -14.99
CA ARG A 53 -10.59 -10.62 -16.06
C ARG A 53 -11.78 -11.53 -15.77
N LEU A 54 -11.59 -12.72 -15.20
CA LEU A 54 -12.67 -13.63 -14.83
C LEU A 54 -13.55 -13.00 -13.74
N ILE A 55 -12.89 -12.39 -12.75
CA ILE A 55 -13.53 -11.52 -11.76
C ILE A 55 -14.27 -10.36 -12.44
N TYR A 56 -13.62 -9.64 -13.37
CA TYR A 56 -14.25 -8.53 -14.07
C TYR A 56 -15.47 -8.95 -14.92
N VAL A 57 -15.34 -9.97 -15.77
CA VAL A 57 -16.39 -10.44 -16.70
C VAL A 57 -17.61 -10.97 -15.95
N GLY A 58 -17.41 -11.75 -14.88
CA GLY A 58 -18.50 -12.30 -14.07
C GLY A 58 -19.37 -11.22 -13.43
N TYR A 59 -18.82 -10.02 -13.23
CA TYR A 59 -19.46 -8.97 -12.45
C TYR A 59 -19.62 -7.65 -13.21
N LYS A 60 -19.11 -7.54 -14.45
CA LYS A 60 -19.05 -6.34 -15.31
C LYS A 60 -20.34 -5.52 -15.39
N LYS A 61 -21.51 -6.17 -15.39
CA LYS A 61 -22.83 -5.49 -15.44
C LYS A 61 -23.21 -4.80 -14.12
N ARG A 62 -22.49 -5.08 -13.04
CA ARG A 62 -22.66 -4.54 -11.69
C ARG A 62 -21.48 -3.66 -11.28
N ILE A 63 -20.47 -3.52 -12.15
CA ILE A 63 -19.28 -2.69 -11.92
C ILE A 63 -19.57 -1.27 -12.41
N LYS A 64 -19.76 -0.32 -11.48
CA LYS A 64 -19.90 1.13 -11.74
C LYS A 64 -18.67 1.93 -11.31
N LEU A 65 -17.88 1.42 -10.35
CA LEU A 65 -16.63 1.99 -9.84
C LEU A 65 -15.64 0.84 -9.64
N ALA A 66 -14.63 0.74 -10.52
CA ALA A 66 -13.84 -0.48 -10.72
C ALA A 66 -13.17 -1.04 -9.45
N ASP A 67 -12.66 -0.16 -8.61
CA ASP A 67 -12.07 -0.40 -7.29
C ASP A 67 -13.11 -0.86 -6.25
N GLN A 68 -14.26 -0.20 -6.18
CA GLN A 68 -15.35 -0.54 -5.23
C GLN A 68 -16.03 -1.89 -5.55
N ASP A 69 -15.99 -2.32 -6.81
CA ASP A 69 -16.70 -3.52 -7.25
C ASP A 69 -15.84 -4.79 -7.25
N LEU A 70 -14.52 -4.68 -7.46
CA LEU A 70 -13.58 -5.77 -7.15
C LEU A 70 -13.66 -6.20 -5.68
N LEU A 71 -13.82 -5.23 -4.78
CA LEU A 71 -14.13 -5.46 -3.36
C LEU A 71 -15.44 -6.23 -3.16
N ASN A 72 -16.51 -5.85 -3.85
CA ASN A 72 -17.80 -6.52 -3.74
C ASN A 72 -17.77 -7.97 -4.21
N ILE A 73 -16.92 -8.29 -5.19
CA ILE A 73 -16.69 -9.66 -5.66
C ILE A 73 -15.93 -10.47 -4.63
N TYR A 74 -14.84 -9.91 -4.10
CA TYR A 74 -14.13 -10.52 -2.99
C TYR A 74 -15.06 -10.78 -1.79
N PHE A 75 -15.97 -9.84 -1.48
CA PHE A 75 -16.98 -10.00 -0.43
C PHE A 75 -18.12 -10.95 -0.76
N HIS A 76 -18.39 -11.22 -2.03
CA HIS A 76 -19.35 -12.26 -2.39
C HIS A 76 -18.84 -13.63 -1.92
N PHE A 77 -17.55 -13.90 -2.13
CA PHE A 77 -16.90 -15.14 -1.68
C PHE A 77 -16.44 -15.07 -0.21
N HIS A 78 -16.27 -13.87 0.33
CA HIS A 78 -15.81 -13.66 1.70
C HIS A 78 -16.67 -12.61 2.44
N PRO A 79 -17.96 -12.88 2.67
CA PRO A 79 -18.92 -11.91 3.19
C PRO A 79 -18.53 -11.33 4.56
N ARG A 80 -17.72 -12.08 5.33
CA ARG A 80 -17.14 -11.64 6.60
C ARG A 80 -16.32 -10.35 6.51
N TYR A 81 -15.78 -10.01 5.34
CA TYR A 81 -14.93 -8.82 5.17
C TYR A 81 -15.67 -7.58 4.64
N LYS A 82 -16.92 -7.71 4.19
CA LYS A 82 -17.68 -6.63 3.52
C LYS A 82 -17.78 -5.33 4.31
N LYS A 83 -17.92 -5.45 5.63
CA LYS A 83 -18.03 -4.30 6.56
C LYS A 83 -16.68 -3.91 7.19
N ARG A 84 -15.58 -4.57 6.80
CA ARG A 84 -14.28 -4.49 7.47
C ARG A 84 -13.20 -3.81 6.63
N ILE A 85 -13.39 -3.72 5.32
CA ILE A 85 -12.48 -2.96 4.44
C ILE A 85 -12.81 -1.47 4.51
N LYS A 86 -11.78 -0.68 4.79
CA LYS A 86 -11.84 0.77 4.93
C LYS A 86 -10.99 1.50 3.89
N LEU A 87 -9.89 0.88 3.47
CA LEU A 87 -8.95 1.41 2.47
C LEU A 87 -8.91 0.42 1.31
N ALA A 88 -9.79 0.61 0.33
CA ALA A 88 -10.14 -0.40 -0.68
C ALA A 88 -8.94 -1.12 -1.32
N ASP A 89 -8.05 -0.35 -1.92
CA ASP A 89 -6.83 -0.79 -2.58
C ASP A 89 -5.84 -1.42 -1.59
N GLN A 90 -5.56 -0.73 -0.49
CA GLN A 90 -4.60 -1.18 0.51
C GLN A 90 -5.03 -2.49 1.20
N ASP A 91 -6.30 -2.59 1.58
CA ASP A 91 -6.88 -3.73 2.26
C ASP A 91 -6.94 -4.95 1.33
N LEU A 92 -7.25 -4.75 0.04
CA LEU A 92 -7.19 -5.82 -0.96
C LEU A 92 -5.78 -6.35 -1.16
N LEU A 93 -4.80 -5.47 -1.32
CA LEU A 93 -3.39 -5.87 -1.48
C LEU A 93 -2.87 -6.57 -0.22
N ASN A 94 -3.27 -6.10 0.97
CA ASN A 94 -2.96 -6.74 2.25
C ASN A 94 -3.50 -8.17 2.34
N ILE A 95 -4.76 -8.37 1.94
CA ILE A 95 -5.38 -9.69 1.90
C ILE A 95 -4.69 -10.59 0.89
N TYR A 96 -4.48 -10.10 -0.33
CA TYR A 96 -3.88 -10.89 -1.40
C TYR A 96 -2.46 -11.34 -1.02
N PHE A 97 -1.60 -10.42 -0.59
CA PHE A 97 -0.23 -10.77 -0.21
C PHE A 97 -0.13 -11.48 1.14
N HIS A 98 -1.15 -11.42 2.00
CA HIS A 98 -1.23 -12.31 3.16
C HIS A 98 -1.26 -13.79 2.73
N PHE A 99 -2.00 -14.12 1.65
CA PHE A 99 -2.06 -15.48 1.12
C PHE A 99 -0.97 -15.80 0.08
N HIS A 100 -0.37 -14.77 -0.53
CA HIS A 100 0.69 -14.91 -1.54
C HIS A 100 1.98 -14.17 -1.15
N PRO A 101 2.56 -14.42 0.05
CA PRO A 101 3.71 -13.69 0.56
C PRO A 101 4.95 -13.80 -0.34
N GLN A 102 5.11 -14.92 -1.05
CA GLN A 102 6.23 -15.19 -1.95
C GLN A 102 6.22 -14.37 -3.25
N TRP A 103 5.07 -13.77 -3.58
CA TRP A 103 4.91 -12.91 -4.76
C TRP A 103 5.14 -11.43 -4.45
N LEU A 104 5.39 -11.10 -3.18
CA LEU A 104 5.67 -9.74 -2.74
C LEU A 104 7.16 -9.55 -2.48
N TYR A 105 7.71 -8.47 -3.02
CA TYR A 105 8.98 -7.92 -2.58
C TYR A 105 8.73 -6.80 -1.56
N PHE A 106 9.31 -6.93 -0.38
CA PHE A 106 9.15 -5.91 0.64
C PHE A 106 10.11 -4.75 0.36
N LEU A 107 9.55 -3.60 -0.04
CA LEU A 107 10.32 -2.40 -0.28
C LEU A 107 10.83 -1.82 1.04
N PRO A 108 12.12 -1.46 1.12
CA PRO A 108 12.63 -0.77 2.29
C PRO A 108 12.08 0.67 2.36
N CYS A 109 12.17 1.27 3.55
CA CYS A 109 11.38 2.44 3.92
C CYS A 109 11.71 3.72 3.13
N GLU A 110 12.89 3.77 2.51
CA GLU A 110 13.37 4.90 1.71
C GLU A 110 12.55 5.07 0.42
N PHE A 111 11.86 4.01 -0.02
CA PHE A 111 11.00 3.99 -1.21
C PHE A 111 9.53 4.27 -0.94
N ASN A 112 9.15 4.55 0.31
CA ASN A 112 7.79 4.93 0.65
C ASN A 112 7.78 5.90 1.84
N TYR A 113 8.65 6.91 1.80
CA TYR A 113 8.82 7.82 2.91
C TYR A 113 7.74 8.89 2.92
N GLY A 114 7.15 9.15 4.08
CA GLY A 114 6.05 10.10 4.26
C GLY A 114 6.03 10.75 5.62
N THR A 115 5.18 11.76 5.78
CA THR A 115 5.01 12.49 7.04
C THR A 115 4.58 11.59 8.19
N HIS A 116 3.81 10.54 7.91
CA HIS A 116 3.40 9.54 8.89
C HIS A 116 4.56 8.62 9.29
N PHE A 117 5.55 8.38 8.42
CA PHE A 117 6.78 7.63 8.74
C PHE A 117 7.72 8.39 9.70
N CYS A 118 7.40 9.64 9.99
CA CYS A 118 8.28 10.63 10.62
C CYS A 118 7.83 11.02 12.04
N HIS A 119 7.22 10.13 12.81
CA HIS A 119 7.02 10.39 14.25
C HIS A 119 8.14 9.76 15.09
N CYS A 120 9.34 10.36 15.00
CA CYS A 120 10.30 10.36 16.11
C CYS A 120 9.88 11.37 17.21
N TYR A 121 8.60 11.77 17.25
CA TYR A 121 8.03 12.91 17.98
C TYR A 121 8.10 12.81 19.52
N PHE A 122 8.64 11.73 20.06
CA PHE A 122 8.58 11.44 21.49
C PHE A 122 9.94 11.13 22.12
N ASP A 123 11.06 11.34 21.42
CA ASP A 123 12.41 11.03 21.93
C ASP A 123 12.51 9.62 22.54
N LYS A 124 11.69 8.68 22.05
CA LYS A 124 11.77 7.29 22.47
C LYS A 124 12.79 6.59 21.58
N PRO A 125 13.93 6.14 22.13
CA PRO A 125 14.93 5.41 21.35
C PRO A 125 14.26 4.20 20.68
N GLY A 126 14.37 4.10 19.35
CA GLY A 126 13.77 3.00 18.58
C GLY A 126 12.43 3.26 17.90
N THR A 127 11.86 4.47 17.97
CA THR A 127 10.57 4.77 17.29
C THR A 127 10.70 5.35 15.88
N CYS A 128 11.90 5.76 15.46
CA CYS A 128 12.11 6.21 14.07
C CYS A 128 11.92 5.04 13.10
N CYS A 129 10.96 5.19 12.19
CA CYS A 129 10.53 4.11 11.30
C CYS A 129 11.44 3.91 10.09
N CYS A 130 12.35 4.85 9.79
CA CYS A 130 13.27 4.73 8.66
C CYS A 130 14.70 5.23 8.97
N ARG A 131 15.44 4.50 9.82
CA ARG A 131 16.84 4.83 10.16
C ARG A 131 17.77 4.84 8.96
N ASN A 132 17.59 3.88 8.06
CA ASN A 132 18.40 3.78 6.85
C ASN A 132 18.23 5.00 5.95
N GLY A 133 17.09 5.69 5.99
CA GLY A 133 16.89 6.94 5.27
C GLY A 133 17.82 8.07 5.73
N GLU A 134 18.33 8.03 6.96
CA GLU A 134 19.30 9.02 7.47
C GLU A 134 20.69 8.84 6.83
N SER A 135 21.10 7.60 6.56
CA SER A 135 22.42 7.29 5.99
C SER A 135 22.41 7.13 4.47
N LEU A 136 21.34 6.57 3.90
CA LEU A 136 21.21 6.30 2.46
C LEU A 136 20.43 7.39 1.71
N GLY A 137 19.74 8.27 2.44
CA GLY A 137 18.81 9.23 1.88
C GLY A 137 17.44 8.62 1.56
N ILE A 138 16.49 9.50 1.23
CA ILE A 138 15.13 9.12 0.84
C ILE A 138 15.04 9.06 -0.69
N ALA A 139 14.61 7.93 -1.23
CA ALA A 139 14.48 7.71 -2.68
C ALA A 139 13.12 8.15 -3.21
N VAL A 140 12.03 7.88 -2.48
CA VAL A 140 10.66 8.24 -2.88
C VAL A 140 9.93 8.87 -1.70
N LEU A 141 9.42 10.08 -1.95
CA LEU A 141 8.63 10.86 -1.02
C LEU A 141 7.15 10.81 -1.43
N HIS A 142 6.27 10.26 -0.58
CA HIS A 142 4.85 10.15 -0.88
C HIS A 142 4.02 11.24 -0.17
N GLY A 143 3.10 11.88 -0.90
CA GLY A 143 2.33 13.05 -0.43
C GLY A 143 0.91 12.76 0.04
N SER A 144 0.61 11.51 0.44
CA SER A 144 -0.77 11.08 0.76
C SER A 144 -1.42 11.97 1.81
N GLY A 145 -2.67 12.40 1.60
CA GLY A 145 -3.36 13.29 2.54
C GLY A 145 -3.00 14.77 2.37
N LYS A 146 -2.61 15.18 1.16
CA LYS A 146 -2.26 16.57 0.78
C LYS A 146 -0.99 17.09 1.46
N GLN A 147 -0.03 16.22 1.78
CA GLN A 147 1.12 16.61 2.59
C GLN A 147 2.04 17.63 1.92
N PHE A 148 2.12 17.63 0.59
CA PHE A 148 2.83 18.64 -0.19
C PHE A 148 2.15 20.01 -0.23
N HIS A 149 0.87 20.08 0.13
CA HIS A 149 0.05 21.29 0.04
C HIS A 149 -0.60 21.66 1.38
N SER A 150 -0.22 20.96 2.45
CA SER A 150 -0.76 21.22 3.76
C SER A 150 0.30 21.94 4.57
N ASN A 151 -0.07 23.07 5.18
CA ASN A 151 0.79 23.80 6.12
C ASN A 151 1.11 23.00 7.40
N LYS A 152 0.79 21.70 7.44
CA LYS A 152 1.07 20.76 8.52
C LYS A 152 2.51 20.26 8.49
N ASN A 153 3.16 20.19 7.32
CA ASN A 153 4.55 19.78 7.20
C ASN A 153 5.30 20.69 6.21
N LYS A 154 5.92 21.74 6.76
CA LYS A 154 6.68 22.73 5.98
C LYS A 154 7.82 22.12 5.16
N SER A 155 8.44 21.04 5.62
CA SER A 155 9.53 20.39 4.88
C SER A 155 9.04 19.76 3.58
N PHE A 156 7.87 19.12 3.59
CA PHE A 156 7.28 18.53 2.38
C PHE A 156 6.79 19.61 1.41
N GLU A 157 6.20 20.68 1.92
CA GLU A 157 5.80 21.86 1.14
C GLU A 157 7.02 22.51 0.45
N GLN A 158 8.10 22.76 1.18
CA GLN A 158 9.35 23.31 0.61
C GLN A 158 9.95 22.42 -0.48
N ILE A 159 9.94 21.10 -0.29
CA ILE A 159 10.39 20.16 -1.31
C ILE A 159 9.52 20.33 -2.56
N TYR A 160 8.19 20.31 -2.42
CA TYR A 160 7.27 20.51 -3.53
C TYR A 160 7.52 21.83 -4.28
N ASP A 161 7.61 22.95 -3.55
CA ASP A 161 7.84 24.28 -4.13
C ASP A 161 9.16 24.38 -4.91
N THR A 162 10.19 23.63 -4.48
CA THR A 162 11.48 23.58 -5.18
C THR A 162 11.36 23.00 -6.59
N PHE A 163 10.45 22.04 -6.78
CA PHE A 163 10.23 21.35 -8.05
C PHE A 163 9.07 21.92 -8.88
N ALA A 164 8.20 22.76 -8.30
CA ALA A 164 6.98 23.28 -8.92
C ALA A 164 7.20 24.40 -9.97
N LYS A 165 8.34 24.41 -10.66
CA LYS A 165 8.68 25.42 -11.68
C LYS A 165 8.05 25.15 -13.04
#